data_AF-A0A2E8DYL4-F1
#
_entry.id   AF-A0A2E8DYL4-F1
#
_cell.length_a   1.000
_cell.length_b   1.000
_cell.length_c   1.000
_cell.angle_alpha   90.00
_cell.angle_beta   90.00
_cell.angle_gamma   90.00
#
_symmetry.space_group_name_H-M   'P 1'
#
loop_
_entity.id
_entity.type
_entity.pdbx_description
1 polymer ?
#
loop_
_entity_poly.entity_id
_entity_poly.type
_entity_poly.pdbx_seq_one_letter_code
_entity_poly.pdbx_strand_id
1 'polypeptide(L)' 'MVQGMIDELTAAMADAEKHDRGNSAAGTRVRKAMQSAKNTAQAIRLQVQNDKNSR' A
#
# COMPACT_ATOMS: atom_id res chain seq x y z
N MET A 1 11.99 -2.27 -0.06
CA MET A 1 10.66 -2.90 0.09
C MET A 1 9.70 -2.03 0.88
N VAL A 2 10.01 -1.69 2.13
CA VAL A 2 9.16 -0.79 2.94
C VAL A 2 9.02 0.59 2.27
N GLN A 3 10.12 1.17 1.77
CA GLN A 3 10.10 2.47 1.09
C GLN A 3 9.13 2.50 -0.09
N GLY A 4 9.14 1.48 -0.96
CA GLY A 4 8.22 1.44 -2.10
C GLY A 4 6.75 1.38 -1.71
N MET A 5 6.42 0.72 -0.59
CA MET A 5 5.05 0.74 -0.05
C MET A 5 4.68 2.14 0.44
N ILE A 6 5.61 2.87 1.07
CA ILE A 6 5.40 4.25 1.51
C ILE A 6 5.15 5.15 0.31
N ASP A 7 5.97 5.04 -0.74
CA ASP A 7 5.84 5.85 -1.95
C ASP A 7 4.47 5.64 -2.62
N GLU A 8 4.00 4.39 -2.69
CA GLU A 8 2.68 4.04 -3.26
C GLU A 8 1.53 4.63 -2.43
N LEU A 9 1.63 4.58 -1.10
CA LEU A 9 0.64 5.16 -0.20
C LEU A 9 0.63 6.69 -0.26
N THR A 10 1.79 7.33 -0.35
CA THR A 10 1.91 8.78 -0.53
C THR A 10 1.31 9.23 -1.85
N ALA A 11 1.55 8.49 -2.95
CA ALA A 11 0.95 8.80 -4.25
C ALA A 11 -0.58 8.68 -4.23
N ALA A 12 -1.14 7.78 -3.42
CA ALA A 12 -2.58 7.59 -3.29
C ALA A 12 -3.29 8.75 -2.56
N MET A 13 -2.57 9.61 -1.83
CA MET A 13 -3.17 10.71 -1.05
C MET A 13 -3.95 11.69 -1.93
N ALA A 14 -3.42 12.05 -3.10
CA ALA A 14 -4.10 12.95 -4.02
C ALA A 14 -5.41 12.36 -4.59
N ASP A 15 -5.47 11.03 -4.74
CA ASP A 15 -6.71 10.36 -5.13
C ASP A 15 -7.69 10.19 -3.95
N ALA A 16 -7.18 10.05 -2.73
CA ALA A 16 -8.03 10.07 -1.53
C ALA A 16 -8.77 11.40 -1.39
N GLU A 17 -8.07 12.53 -1.50
CA GLU A 17 -8.71 13.85 -1.47
C GLU A 17 -9.76 14.04 -2.58
N LYS A 18 -9.50 13.52 -3.78
CA LYS A 18 -10.47 13.55 -4.89
C LYS A 18 -11.67 12.66 -4.59
N HIS A 19 -11.45 11.50 -3.96
CA HIS A 19 -12.51 10.58 -3.61
C HIS A 19 -13.44 11.15 -2.56
N ASP A 20 -12.90 11.81 -1.53
CA ASP A 20 -13.67 12.50 -0.48
C ASP A 20 -14.61 13.58 -1.07
N ARG A 21 -14.26 14.11 -2.24
CA ARG A 21 -15.08 15.06 -3.03
C ARG A 21 -16.02 14.38 -4.04
N GLY A 22 -16.26 13.08 -3.91
CA GLY A 22 -17.21 12.32 -4.72
C GLY A 22 -16.66 11.73 -6.03
N ASN A 23 -15.34 11.76 -6.26
CA ASN A 23 -14.76 11.14 -7.46
C ASN A 23 -14.66 9.61 -7.31
N SER A 24 -15.59 8.88 -7.94
CA SER A 24 -15.64 7.40 -7.90
C SER A 24 -14.43 6.72 -8.54
N ALA A 25 -13.84 7.31 -9.59
CA ALA A 25 -12.65 6.76 -10.24
C ALA A 25 -11.41 6.88 -9.33
N ALA A 26 -11.30 7.98 -8.59
CA ALA A 26 -10.25 8.15 -7.59
C ALA A 26 -10.39 7.12 -6.45
N GLY A 27 -11.61 6.89 -5.96
CA GLY A 27 -11.87 5.82 -4.98
C GLY A 27 -11.44 4.43 -5.47
N THR A 28 -11.66 4.14 -6.75
CA THR A 28 -11.17 2.89 -7.35
C THR A 28 -9.65 2.77 -7.34
N ARG A 29 -8.92 3.88 -7.58
CA ARG A 29 -7.46 3.90 -7.53
C ARG A 29 -6.94 3.76 -6.11
N VAL A 30 -7.53 4.46 -5.13
CA VAL A 30 -7.20 4.30 -3.70
C VAL A 30 -7.39 2.84 -3.27
N ARG A 31 -8.53 2.22 -3.60
CA ARG A 31 -8.78 0.81 -3.26
C ARG A 31 -7.71 -0.12 -3.83
N LYS A 32 -7.27 0.10 -5.08
CA LYS A 32 -6.20 -0.70 -5.70
C LYS A 32 -4.86 -0.50 -4.98
N ALA A 33 -4.48 0.75 -4.67
CA ALA A 33 -3.26 1.06 -3.94
C ALA A 33 -3.24 0.40 -2.55
N MET A 34 -4.35 0.45 -1.81
CA MET A 34 -4.46 -0.22 -0.50
C MET A 34 -4.33 -1.75 -0.62
N GLN A 35 -4.85 -2.33 -1.70
CA GLN A 35 -4.75 -3.76 -1.94
C GLN A 35 -3.31 -4.19 -2.27
N SER A 36 -2.58 -3.37 -3.04
CA SER A 36 -1.14 -3.55 -3.28
C SER A 36 -0.34 -3.43 -1.98
N ALA A 37 -0.58 -2.37 -1.19
CA ALA A 37 0.10 -2.14 0.09
C ALA A 37 -0.08 -3.31 1.06
N LYS A 38 -1.29 -3.89 1.15
CA LYS A 38 -1.55 -5.08 1.98
C LYS A 38 -0.64 -6.25 1.59
N ASN A 39 -0.53 -6.53 0.30
CA ASN A 39 0.28 -7.65 -0.20
C ASN A 39 1.77 -7.41 0.08
N THR A 40 2.24 -6.18 -0.15
CA THR A 40 3.62 -5.78 0.12
C THR A 40 3.98 -5.87 1.60
N ALA A 41 3.09 -5.40 2.49
CA ALA A 41 3.25 -5.51 3.93
C ALA A 41 3.36 -6.98 4.38
N GLN A 42 2.52 -7.86 3.82
CA GLN A 42 2.58 -9.29 4.11
C GLN A 42 3.90 -9.91 3.66
N ALA A 43 4.39 -9.57 2.46
CA ALA A 43 5.67 -10.06 1.96
C ALA A 43 6.84 -9.64 2.87
N ILE A 44 6.87 -8.36 3.28
CA ILE A 44 7.90 -7.84 4.20
C ILE A 44 7.85 -8.58 5.55
N ARG A 45 6.65 -8.79 6.12
CA ARG A 45 6.49 -9.51 7.38
C ARG A 45 6.98 -10.96 7.28
N LEU A 46 6.66 -11.66 6.19
CA LEU A 46 7.15 -13.03 5.96
C LEU A 46 8.67 -13.07 5.83
N GLN A 47 9.27 -12.12 5.11
CA GLN A 47 10.72 -12.04 4.99
C GLN A 47 11.39 -11.84 6.35
N VAL A 48 10.94 -10.89 7.17
CA VAL A 48 11.50 -10.67 8.52
C VAL A 48 11.37 -11.92 9.39
N GLN A 49 10.26 -12.65 9.27
CA GLN A 49 10.07 -13.91 9.99
C GLN A 49 11.05 -15.00 9.52
N ASN A 50 11.29 -15.10 8.22
CA ASN A 50 12.27 -16.04 7.67
C ASN A 50 13.70 -15.69 8.09
N ASP A 51 14.06 -14.39 8.07
CA ASP A 51 15.37 -13.89 8.51
C ASP A 51 15.61 -14.16 10.01
N LYS A 52 14.55 -14.17 10.82
CA LYS A 52 14.61 -14.58 12.22
C LYS A 52 14.85 -16.08 12.36
N ASN A 53 14.14 -16.89 11.58
CA ASN A 53 14.19 -18.36 11.69
C ASN A 53 15.46 -18.97 11.07
N SER A 54 16.17 -18.23 10.23
CA SER A 54 17.43 -18.64 9.59
C SER A 54 18.69 -18.27 10.40
N ARG A 55 18.52 -17.64 11.57
CA ARG A 55 19.56 -17.38 12.56
C ARG A 55 19.48 -18.39 13.69
#